data_AF-A0A075HBN9-F1
#
_entry.id   AF-A0A075HBN9-F1
#
_cell.length_a   1.000
_cell.length_b   1.000
_cell.length_c   1.000
_cell.angle_alpha   90.00
_cell.angle_beta   90.00
_cell.angle_gamma   90.00
#
_symmetry.space_group_name_H-M   'P 1'
#
loop_
_entity.id
_entity.type
_entity.pdbx_description
1 polymer ?
#
loop_
_entity_poly.entity_id
_entity_poly.type
_entity_poly.pdbx_seq_one_letter_code
_entity_poly.pdbx_strand_id
1 'polypeptide(L)'
;MRPRAFAMLVILTMIAPTLSGCFGNDEPLVEKEESVFDFDQPIANNTFYHFSNWTNALDMSADQLNLSDNMTPIWSLGTYYGTGFDTFEPTIGITSSGTIVFTNHNGLGMGTHIIRSQDQGQNWEDVGPFLSGATGQVANSNDPYVYVDPWTDRIMKFDMHALAVMFVEWSDNEGESWSLPFPASGVYTPQDHQSIASVPPGPDFSGPLLHETIYVFCINTGAQGPIGVFL
;
A
#
# COMPACT_ATOMS: atom_id res chain seq x y z
N MET A 1 23.62 22.64 83.61
CA MET A 1 22.97 23.07 82.35
C MET A 1 21.61 23.66 82.70
N ARG A 2 21.28 24.88 82.23
CA ARG A 2 20.07 25.60 82.63
C ARG A 2 18.81 24.87 82.11
N PRO A 3 17.76 24.65 82.94
CA PRO A 3 16.58 23.86 82.57
C PRO A 3 15.84 24.39 81.32
N ARG A 4 15.98 25.68 81.03
CA ARG A 4 15.45 26.32 79.81
C ARG A 4 16.11 25.81 78.52
N ALA A 5 17.41 25.52 78.54
CA ALA A 5 18.13 25.02 77.36
C ALA A 5 17.75 23.56 77.06
N PHE A 6 17.52 22.76 78.10
CA PHE A 6 17.04 21.39 77.95
C PHE A 6 15.61 21.34 77.39
N ALA A 7 14.72 22.20 77.90
CA ALA A 7 13.35 22.30 77.39
C ALA A 7 13.31 22.72 75.90
N MET A 8 14.14 23.68 75.50
CA MET A 8 14.24 24.07 74.08
C MET A 8 14.77 22.94 73.19
N LEU A 9 15.75 22.17 73.68
CA LEU A 9 16.30 21.04 72.93
C LEU A 9 15.23 19.96 72.71
N VAL A 10 14.45 19.63 73.75
CA VAL A 10 13.36 18.65 73.67
C VAL A 10 12.28 19.08 72.69
N ILE A 11 11.87 20.36 72.73
CA ILE A 11 10.90 20.92 71.79
C ILE A 11 11.44 20.86 70.35
N LEU A 12 12.71 21.20 70.13
CA LEU A 12 13.32 21.14 68.81
C LEU A 12 13.39 19.70 68.27
N THR A 13 13.70 18.71 69.12
CA THR A 13 13.70 17.29 68.74
C THR A 13 12.32 16.74 68.42
N MET A 14 11.25 17.31 69.00
CA MET A 14 9.87 16.93 68.71
C MET A 14 9.35 17.54 67.39
N ILE A 15 9.88 18.68 66.96
CA ILE A 15 9.47 19.39 65.74
C ILE A 15 10.31 18.96 64.52
N ALA A 16 11.55 18.54 64.71
CA ALA A 16 12.42 18.07 63.62
C ALA A 16 11.78 16.98 62.72
N PRO A 17 11.10 15.93 63.23
CA PRO A 17 10.50 14.90 62.38
C PRO A 17 9.25 15.38 61.61
N THR A 18 8.62 16.48 61.99
CA THR A 18 7.50 17.05 61.21
C THR A 18 7.98 17.83 59.99
N LEU A 19 9.27 18.20 59.94
CA LEU A 19 9.91 18.87 58.81
C LEU A 19 10.62 17.90 57.87
N SER A 20 10.80 16.63 58.26
CA SER A 20 11.40 15.58 57.42
C SER A 20 10.37 14.82 56.56
N GLY A 21 9.10 15.22 56.59
CA GLY A 21 8.07 14.65 55.71
C GLY A 21 8.13 15.24 54.30
N CYS A 22 8.69 14.48 53.36
CA CYS A 22 8.58 14.55 51.90
C CYS A 22 8.18 15.91 51.28
N PHE A 23 9.17 16.75 50.97
CA PHE A 23 9.07 17.84 49.99
C PHE A 23 9.35 17.38 48.54
N GLY A 24 9.31 16.07 48.28
CA GLY A 24 9.40 15.51 46.95
C GLY A 24 8.06 14.91 46.58
N ASN A 25 7.35 15.56 45.65
CA ASN A 25 6.44 14.82 44.77
C ASN A 25 7.35 13.95 43.89
N ASP A 26 7.83 12.83 44.42
CA ASP A 26 8.24 11.73 43.56
C ASP A 26 6.94 11.21 42.96
N GLU A 27 6.50 11.86 41.89
CA GLU A 27 5.41 11.34 41.08
C GLU A 27 5.81 9.90 40.72
N PRO A 28 4.96 8.91 41.02
CA PRO A 28 5.27 7.54 40.65
C PRO A 28 5.57 7.54 39.16
N LEU A 29 6.70 6.93 38.77
CA LEU A 29 7.02 6.72 37.37
C LEU A 29 5.78 6.08 36.75
N VAL A 30 5.08 6.84 35.91
CA VAL A 30 3.96 6.31 35.14
C VAL A 30 4.58 5.22 34.29
N GLU A 31 4.29 3.96 34.62
CA GLU A 31 4.61 2.85 33.72
C GLU A 31 3.92 3.18 32.40
N LYS A 32 4.72 3.58 31.41
CA LYS A 32 4.22 3.80 30.07
C LYS A 32 3.73 2.45 29.59
N GLU A 33 2.43 2.30 29.39
CA GLU A 33 1.88 1.10 28.77
C GLU A 33 2.56 0.90 27.43
N GLU A 34 3.09 -0.31 27.19
CA GLU A 34 3.72 -0.66 25.93
C GLU A 34 2.70 -0.47 24.79
N SER A 35 3.03 0.43 23.86
CA SER A 35 2.22 0.72 22.69
C SER A 35 2.77 -0.03 21.48
N VAL A 36 1.89 -0.41 20.55
CA VAL A 36 2.29 -0.95 19.23
C VAL A 36 3.08 0.06 18.39
N PHE A 37 3.10 1.33 18.81
CA PHE A 37 3.86 2.42 18.21
C PHE A 37 5.21 2.68 18.89
N ASP A 38 5.57 1.90 19.93
CA ASP A 38 6.84 2.01 20.63
C ASP A 38 7.97 1.32 19.86
N PHE A 39 8.31 1.91 18.71
CA PHE A 39 9.44 1.47 17.89
C PHE A 39 10.79 1.87 18.49
N ASP A 40 11.86 1.17 18.11
CA ASP A 40 13.25 1.48 18.51
C ASP A 40 13.71 2.88 18.07
N GLN A 41 13.04 3.46 17.08
CA GLN A 41 13.30 4.81 16.56
C GLN A 41 12.04 5.67 16.61
N PRO A 42 12.18 7.00 16.79
CA PRO A 42 11.03 7.89 16.79
C PRO A 42 10.29 7.86 15.44
N ILE A 43 8.97 7.95 15.50
CA ILE A 43 8.11 8.13 14.33
C ILE A 43 8.49 9.45 13.64
N ALA A 44 8.74 9.41 12.34
CA ALA A 44 9.10 10.60 11.58
C ALA A 44 7.92 11.59 11.49
N ASN A 45 8.21 12.90 11.45
CA ASN A 45 7.19 13.96 11.44
C ASN A 45 6.24 13.93 10.21
N ASN A 46 6.58 13.14 9.19
CA ASN A 46 5.80 12.95 7.97
C ASN A 46 5.09 11.58 7.90
N THR A 47 5.08 10.82 8.99
CA THR A 47 4.35 9.55 9.11
C THR A 47 3.10 9.76 9.97
N PHE A 48 1.95 9.34 9.46
CA PHE A 48 0.65 9.52 10.12
C PHE A 48 -0.07 8.18 10.20
N TYR A 49 -0.62 7.84 11.36
CA TYR A 49 -1.43 6.64 11.57
C TYR A 49 -2.86 7.06 11.88
N HIS A 50 -3.84 6.62 11.09
CA HIS A 50 -5.23 6.98 11.30
C HIS A 50 -6.20 5.86 10.91
N PHE A 51 -7.38 5.86 11.54
CA PHE A 51 -8.50 5.02 11.12
C PHE A 51 -9.28 5.68 9.97
N SER A 52 -10.23 4.94 9.36
CA SER A 52 -11.03 5.41 8.22
C SER A 52 -11.84 6.69 8.50
N ASN A 53 -12.11 6.97 9.77
CA ASN A 53 -12.80 8.17 10.25
C ASN A 53 -11.85 9.34 10.58
N TRP A 54 -10.57 9.26 10.18
CA TRP A 54 -9.50 10.22 10.47
C TRP A 54 -9.09 10.35 11.93
N THR A 55 -9.53 9.44 12.81
CA THR A 55 -9.02 9.39 14.19
C THR A 55 -7.55 9.03 14.16
N ASN A 56 -6.71 9.87 14.77
CA ASN A 56 -5.28 9.62 14.93
C ASN A 56 -5.07 8.43 15.87
N ALA A 57 -4.41 7.39 15.37
CA ALA A 57 -4.20 6.16 16.12
C ALA A 57 -3.20 6.34 17.28
N LEU A 58 -2.34 7.37 17.22
CA LEU A 58 -1.40 7.68 18.29
C LEU A 58 -2.06 8.25 19.55
N ASP A 59 -3.31 8.74 19.43
CA ASP A 59 -4.08 9.30 20.55
C ASP A 59 -4.92 8.23 21.28
N MET A 60 -4.81 6.97 20.87
CA MET A 60 -5.58 5.84 21.40
C MET A 60 -4.73 4.96 22.31
N SER A 61 -5.33 4.45 23.38
CA SER A 61 -4.67 3.47 24.26
C SER A 61 -4.62 2.07 23.62
N ALA A 62 -3.72 1.20 24.10
CA ALA A 62 -3.48 -0.12 23.51
C ALA A 62 -4.75 -1.00 23.49
N ASP A 63 -5.64 -0.86 24.47
CA ASP A 63 -6.95 -1.54 24.54
C ASP A 63 -7.99 -0.99 23.55
N GLN A 64 -7.84 0.26 23.12
CA GLN A 64 -8.71 0.90 22.13
C GLN A 64 -8.27 0.61 20.69
N LEU A 65 -6.98 0.29 20.49
CA LEU A 65 -6.41 -0.12 19.21
C LEU A 65 -6.95 -1.50 18.82
N ASN A 66 -8.14 -1.51 18.20
CA ASN A 66 -8.73 -2.72 17.62
C ASN A 66 -8.08 -3.04 16.27
N LEU A 67 -6.79 -3.38 16.31
CA LEU A 67 -6.00 -3.74 15.14
C LEU A 67 -6.09 -5.25 14.92
N SER A 68 -6.56 -5.68 13.74
CA SER A 68 -6.32 -7.05 13.27
C SER A 68 -4.84 -7.23 12.92
N ASP A 69 -4.31 -8.46 12.95
CA ASP A 69 -2.87 -8.74 12.70
C ASP A 69 -2.30 -8.00 11.47
N ASN A 70 -3.05 -7.94 10.37
CA ASN A 70 -2.61 -7.29 9.12
C ASN A 70 -2.68 -5.75 9.12
N MET A 71 -3.16 -5.15 10.22
CA MET A 71 -3.28 -3.70 10.43
C MET A 71 -2.34 -3.22 11.53
N THR A 72 -1.55 -4.12 12.14
CA THR A 72 -0.55 -3.76 13.15
C THR A 72 0.61 -3.02 12.49
N PRO A 73 0.91 -1.77 12.91
CA PRO A 73 2.05 -1.01 12.42
C PRO A 73 3.36 -1.76 12.62
N ILE A 74 4.21 -1.72 11.60
CA ILE A 74 5.58 -2.23 11.67
C ILE A 74 6.55 -1.10 11.37
N TRP A 75 7.66 -1.04 12.11
CA TRP A 75 8.71 -0.07 11.81
C TRP A 75 9.26 -0.35 10.42
N SER A 76 9.20 0.66 9.55
CA SER A 76 9.60 0.56 8.15
C SER A 76 10.57 1.69 7.81
N LEU A 77 11.76 1.32 7.32
CA LEU A 77 12.72 2.28 6.77
C LEU A 77 12.69 2.18 5.25
N GLY A 78 12.15 3.22 4.62
CA GLY A 78 12.16 3.35 3.16
C GLY A 78 13.51 3.83 2.64
N THR A 79 13.86 3.37 1.45
CA THR A 79 14.94 3.91 0.63
C THR A 79 14.42 4.07 -0.80
N TYR A 80 15.15 4.82 -1.64
CA TYR A 80 14.76 5.08 -3.02
C TYR A 80 15.76 4.45 -4.00
N TYR A 81 15.25 3.59 -4.88
CA TYR A 81 15.99 3.03 -6.00
C TYR A 81 15.29 3.42 -7.29
N GLY A 82 16.04 3.98 -8.23
CA GLY A 82 15.53 4.23 -9.57
C GLY A 82 15.40 2.92 -10.33
N THR A 83 14.24 2.67 -10.94
CA THR A 83 14.01 1.47 -11.76
C THR A 83 14.80 1.51 -13.07
N GLY A 84 15.08 2.72 -13.58
CA GLY A 84 15.71 2.92 -14.89
C GLY A 84 14.72 2.89 -16.07
N PHE A 85 13.44 2.68 -15.80
CA PHE A 85 12.37 2.60 -16.80
C PHE A 85 11.33 3.70 -16.58
N ASP A 86 10.76 4.19 -17.67
CA ASP A 86 9.65 5.13 -17.62
C ASP A 86 8.30 4.40 -17.46
N THR A 87 7.30 5.13 -17.01
CA THR A 87 5.93 4.63 -16.88
C THR A 87 4.97 5.78 -17.08
N PHE A 88 3.75 5.44 -17.45
CA PHE A 88 2.63 6.36 -17.52
C PHE A 88 1.42 5.65 -16.90
N GLU A 89 0.62 6.39 -16.12
CA GLU A 89 -0.46 5.85 -15.26
C GLU A 89 -0.04 4.58 -14.47
N PRO A 90 1.03 4.65 -13.64
CA PRO A 90 1.66 3.46 -13.10
C PRO A 90 0.74 2.65 -12.20
N THR A 91 0.76 1.34 -12.43
CA THR A 91 0.22 0.32 -11.54
C THR A 91 1.35 -0.65 -11.18
N ILE A 92 1.26 -1.24 -10.00
CA ILE A 92 2.26 -2.17 -9.47
C ILE A 92 1.56 -3.43 -8.96
N GLY A 93 2.13 -4.58 -9.25
CA GLY A 93 1.69 -5.87 -8.76
C GLY A 93 2.81 -6.62 -8.07
N ILE A 94 2.47 -7.47 -7.11
CA ILE A 94 3.42 -8.30 -6.39
C ILE A 94 2.84 -9.71 -6.32
N THR A 95 3.58 -10.70 -6.80
CA THR A 95 3.21 -12.13 -6.70
C THR A 95 3.50 -12.66 -5.29
N SER A 96 2.97 -13.83 -4.96
CA SER A 96 3.21 -14.50 -3.68
C SER A 96 4.68 -14.85 -3.42
N SER A 97 5.48 -15.03 -4.48
CA SER A 97 6.94 -15.21 -4.42
C SER A 97 7.71 -13.92 -4.11
N GLY A 98 7.05 -12.75 -4.14
CA GLY A 98 7.67 -11.44 -3.96
C GLY A 98 8.21 -10.83 -5.26
N THR A 99 7.88 -11.40 -6.43
CA THR A 99 8.19 -10.79 -7.72
C THR A 99 7.36 -9.52 -7.89
N ILE A 100 8.03 -8.39 -8.09
CA ILE A 100 7.42 -7.08 -8.28
C ILE A 100 7.34 -6.79 -9.77
N VAL A 101 6.18 -6.33 -10.24
CA VAL A 101 5.96 -5.97 -11.64
C VAL A 101 5.27 -4.62 -11.77
N PHE A 102 5.63 -3.84 -12.78
CA PHE A 102 4.93 -2.61 -13.16
C PHE A 102 4.92 -2.41 -14.68
N THR A 103 4.02 -1.56 -15.17
CA THR A 103 3.88 -1.24 -16.59
C THR A 103 4.93 -0.24 -17.07
N ASN A 104 5.58 -0.50 -18.20
CA ASN A 104 6.42 0.46 -18.90
C ASN A 104 5.70 1.00 -20.14
N HIS A 105 5.70 2.32 -20.30
CA HIS A 105 5.05 2.99 -21.44
C HIS A 105 5.73 2.63 -22.77
N ASN A 106 7.06 2.46 -22.76
CA ASN A 106 7.92 2.08 -23.89
C ASN A 106 7.86 3.01 -25.12
N GLY A 107 7.07 4.08 -25.07
CA GLY A 107 6.88 5.04 -26.15
C GLY A 107 5.72 4.72 -27.10
N LEU A 108 5.29 5.74 -27.83
CA LEU A 108 4.14 5.67 -28.74
C LEU A 108 4.33 4.58 -29.82
N GLY A 109 3.40 3.64 -29.87
CA GLY A 109 3.38 2.55 -30.85
C GLY A 109 4.40 1.44 -30.62
N MET A 110 5.26 1.54 -29.61
CA MET A 110 6.22 0.49 -29.25
C MET A 110 5.59 -0.61 -28.39
N GLY A 111 4.44 -0.33 -27.77
CA GLY A 111 3.68 -1.29 -27.00
C GLY A 111 4.08 -1.31 -25.53
N THR A 112 3.09 -1.43 -24.67
CA THR A 112 3.31 -1.47 -23.21
C THR A 112 4.04 -2.76 -22.84
N HIS A 113 5.13 -2.63 -22.09
CA HIS A 113 5.86 -3.77 -21.53
C HIS A 113 5.64 -3.85 -20.02
N ILE A 114 6.07 -4.95 -19.41
CA ILE A 114 6.10 -5.19 -17.99
C ILE A 114 7.56 -5.27 -17.58
N ILE A 115 7.89 -4.50 -16.55
CA ILE A 115 9.20 -4.49 -15.91
C ILE A 115 9.09 -5.28 -14.63
N ARG A 116 10.04 -6.18 -14.41
CA ARG A 116 10.07 -7.12 -13.29
C ARG A 116 11.27 -6.90 -12.41
N SER A 117 11.10 -7.10 -11.11
CA SER A 117 12.18 -7.33 -10.14
C SER A 117 11.89 -8.56 -9.29
N GLN A 118 12.91 -9.38 -9.07
CA GLN A 118 12.84 -10.59 -8.22
C GLN A 118 13.79 -10.52 -7.02
N ASP A 119 14.36 -9.34 -6.76
CA ASP A 119 15.36 -9.12 -5.71
C ASP A 119 15.00 -7.91 -4.83
N GLN A 120 13.69 -7.74 -4.59
CA GLN A 120 13.10 -6.68 -3.77
C GLN A 120 13.34 -5.27 -4.33
N GLY A 121 13.32 -5.13 -5.65
CA GLY A 121 13.42 -3.83 -6.33
C GLY A 121 14.84 -3.31 -6.50
N GLN A 122 15.86 -4.17 -6.33
CA GLN A 122 17.26 -3.77 -6.50
C GLN A 122 17.70 -3.79 -7.96
N ASN A 123 17.27 -4.80 -8.72
CA ASN A 123 17.48 -4.90 -10.16
C ASN A 123 16.14 -5.06 -10.88
N TRP A 124 16.09 -4.52 -12.10
CA TRP A 124 14.89 -4.45 -12.92
C TRP A 124 15.20 -4.88 -14.34
N GLU A 125 14.29 -5.64 -14.94
CA GLU A 125 14.41 -6.12 -16.31
C GLU A 125 13.07 -6.01 -17.06
N ASP A 126 13.15 -5.82 -18.37
CA ASP A 126 11.99 -5.84 -19.26
C ASP A 126 11.66 -7.29 -19.63
N VAL A 127 10.45 -7.72 -19.29
CA VAL A 127 9.96 -9.10 -19.52
C VAL A 127 8.89 -9.16 -20.61
N GLY A 128 8.69 -8.09 -21.39
CA GLY A 128 7.68 -8.04 -22.44
C GLY A 128 6.30 -7.79 -21.87
N PRO A 129 5.19 -8.16 -22.55
CA PRO A 129 5.10 -9.06 -23.69
C PRO A 129 5.75 -8.51 -24.97
N PHE A 130 6.48 -9.34 -25.72
CA PHE A 130 7.16 -8.95 -26.96
C PHE A 130 6.48 -9.51 -28.21
N LEU A 131 6.30 -8.67 -29.24
CA LEU A 131 5.96 -9.09 -30.61
C LEU A 131 7.21 -9.41 -31.43
N SER A 132 8.16 -8.48 -31.45
CA SER A 132 9.41 -8.61 -32.18
C SER A 132 10.47 -7.65 -31.66
N GLY A 133 11.67 -8.15 -31.35
CA GLY A 133 12.73 -7.33 -30.78
C GLY A 133 12.24 -6.56 -29.54
N ALA A 134 12.22 -5.23 -29.64
CA ALA A 134 11.84 -4.32 -28.55
C ALA A 134 10.37 -3.84 -28.61
N THR A 135 9.55 -4.39 -29.50
CA THR A 135 8.13 -4.01 -29.63
C THR A 135 7.23 -4.97 -28.88
N GLY A 136 6.18 -4.46 -28.26
CA GLY A 136 5.15 -5.23 -27.57
C GLY A 136 4.08 -5.76 -28.51
N GLN A 137 3.33 -6.78 -28.05
CA GLN A 137 2.26 -7.40 -28.85
C GLN A 137 1.07 -6.46 -29.10
N VAL A 138 0.82 -5.54 -28.17
CA VAL A 138 -0.25 -4.55 -28.24
C VAL A 138 0.37 -3.16 -28.24
N ALA A 139 -0.08 -2.31 -29.16
CA ALA A 139 0.35 -0.91 -29.20
C ALA A 139 0.06 -0.21 -27.86
N ASN A 140 0.94 0.71 -27.46
CA ASN A 140 0.77 1.39 -26.19
C ASN A 140 -0.53 2.21 -26.19
N SER A 141 -1.33 2.04 -25.14
CA SER A 141 -2.66 2.63 -25.01
C SER A 141 -2.70 4.00 -24.32
N ASN A 142 -1.55 4.50 -23.84
CA ASN A 142 -1.40 5.52 -22.80
C ASN A 142 -2.02 5.17 -21.44
N ASP A 143 -2.98 4.25 -21.34
CA ASP A 143 -3.53 3.81 -20.04
C ASP A 143 -3.26 2.32 -19.81
N PRO A 144 -2.00 1.94 -19.53
CA PRO A 144 -1.67 0.57 -19.20
C PRO A 144 -2.07 0.22 -17.76
N TYR A 145 -2.39 -1.04 -17.51
CA TYR A 145 -2.65 -1.52 -16.15
C TYR A 145 -2.07 -2.93 -15.96
N VAL A 146 -1.36 -3.14 -14.86
CA VAL A 146 -0.95 -4.48 -14.42
C VAL A 146 -1.72 -4.87 -13.16
N TYR A 147 -2.20 -6.10 -13.15
CA TYR A 147 -2.86 -6.72 -12.01
C TYR A 147 -2.21 -8.07 -11.75
N VAL A 148 -1.83 -8.34 -10.52
CA VAL A 148 -1.41 -9.69 -10.10
C VAL A 148 -2.59 -10.32 -9.36
N ASP A 149 -3.04 -11.46 -9.86
CA ASP A 149 -4.10 -12.25 -9.24
C ASP A 149 -3.62 -12.87 -7.93
N PRO A 150 -4.17 -12.49 -6.77
CA PRO A 150 -3.74 -13.03 -5.47
C PRO A 150 -4.06 -14.52 -5.30
N TRP A 151 -4.87 -15.12 -6.17
CA TRP A 151 -5.28 -16.53 -6.08
C TRP A 151 -4.40 -17.47 -6.91
N THR A 152 -3.78 -16.95 -7.99
CA THR A 152 -3.07 -17.78 -8.98
C THR A 152 -1.67 -17.26 -9.32
N ASP A 153 -1.27 -16.10 -8.81
CA ASP A 153 -0.07 -15.36 -9.21
C ASP A 153 -0.01 -14.97 -10.69
N ARG A 154 -1.11 -15.13 -11.43
CA ARG A 154 -1.19 -14.68 -12.81
C ARG A 154 -0.96 -13.18 -12.89
N ILE A 155 0.03 -12.78 -13.67
CA ILE A 155 0.25 -11.38 -14.03
C ILE A 155 -0.63 -11.10 -15.24
N MET A 156 -1.57 -10.18 -15.09
CA MET A 156 -2.41 -9.70 -16.17
C MET A 156 -2.01 -8.27 -16.52
N LYS A 157 -1.80 -8.05 -17.82
CA LYS A 157 -1.52 -6.75 -18.40
C LYS A 157 -2.70 -6.35 -19.28
N PHE A 158 -3.18 -5.13 -19.07
CA PHE A 158 -4.28 -4.54 -19.79
C PHE A 158 -3.79 -3.29 -20.53
N ASP A 159 -4.25 -3.12 -21.77
CA ASP A 159 -4.07 -1.91 -22.56
C ASP A 159 -5.43 -1.36 -22.96
N MET A 160 -5.85 -0.26 -22.30
CA MET A 160 -7.14 0.37 -22.55
C MET A 160 -7.03 1.42 -23.66
N HIS A 161 -7.39 1.04 -24.89
CA HIS A 161 -7.50 2.01 -25.97
C HIS A 161 -8.87 2.71 -25.87
N ALA A 162 -8.91 3.86 -25.20
CA ALA A 162 -10.09 4.58 -24.69
C ALA A 162 -11.37 4.64 -25.58
N LEU A 163 -11.27 4.49 -26.91
CA LEU A 163 -12.40 4.52 -27.85
C LEU A 163 -12.56 3.27 -28.71
N ALA A 164 -11.75 2.24 -28.46
CA ALA A 164 -11.67 1.05 -29.30
C ALA A 164 -11.94 -0.20 -28.46
N VAL A 165 -10.87 -0.84 -28.02
CA VAL A 165 -10.90 -2.17 -27.42
C VAL A 165 -9.83 -2.23 -26.34
N MET A 166 -10.15 -2.98 -25.29
CA MET A 166 -9.12 -3.39 -24.35
C MET A 166 -8.50 -4.69 -24.79
N PHE A 167 -7.18 -4.73 -24.75
CA PHE A 167 -6.44 -5.98 -24.88
C PHE A 167 -5.97 -6.45 -23.52
N VAL A 168 -5.97 -7.77 -23.36
CA VAL A 168 -5.47 -8.46 -22.18
C VAL A 168 -4.43 -9.46 -22.61
N GLU A 169 -3.30 -9.41 -21.95
CA GLU A 169 -2.21 -10.36 -22.06
C GLU A 169 -1.87 -10.84 -20.66
N TRP A 170 -1.50 -12.10 -20.50
CA TRP A 170 -1.15 -12.63 -19.18
C TRP A 170 0.07 -13.53 -19.20
N SER A 171 0.71 -13.63 -18.05
CA SER A 171 1.80 -14.55 -17.77
C SER A 171 1.46 -15.38 -16.52
N ASP A 172 1.63 -16.69 -16.66
CA ASP A 172 1.49 -17.67 -15.58
C ASP A 172 2.84 -18.15 -15.04
N ASN A 173 3.94 -17.51 -15.47
CA ASN A 173 5.31 -17.87 -15.13
C ASN A 173 6.17 -16.64 -14.89
N GLU A 174 5.67 -15.72 -14.06
CA GLU A 174 6.40 -14.54 -13.59
C GLU A 174 6.94 -13.63 -14.71
N GLY A 175 6.34 -13.63 -15.91
CA GLY A 175 6.78 -12.83 -17.05
C GLY A 175 7.72 -13.54 -18.03
N GLU A 176 8.09 -14.80 -17.78
CA GLU A 176 8.97 -15.57 -18.70
C GLU A 176 8.31 -15.81 -20.07
N SER A 177 6.98 -15.90 -20.10
CA SER A 177 6.21 -15.98 -21.35
C SER A 177 4.85 -15.32 -21.19
N TRP A 178 4.29 -14.90 -22.32
CA TRP A 178 3.02 -14.20 -22.37
C TRP A 178 2.04 -14.88 -23.32
N SER A 179 0.75 -14.77 -22.99
CA SER A 179 -0.32 -15.16 -23.90
C SER A 179 -0.30 -14.33 -25.18
N LEU A 180 -1.03 -14.80 -26.20
CA LEU A 180 -1.45 -13.92 -27.28
C LEU A 180 -2.43 -12.86 -26.74
N PRO A 181 -2.49 -11.66 -27.34
CA PRO A 181 -3.41 -10.61 -26.90
C PRO A 181 -4.86 -11.02 -27.15
N PHE A 182 -5.66 -10.96 -26.10
CA PHE A 182 -7.08 -11.25 -26.14
C PHE A 182 -7.90 -9.96 -26.03
N PRO A 183 -8.85 -9.69 -26.96
CA PRO A 183 -9.74 -8.55 -26.83
C PRO A 183 -10.82 -8.84 -25.77
N ALA A 184 -10.71 -8.23 -24.60
CA ALA A 184 -11.59 -8.52 -23.46
C ALA A 184 -12.93 -7.77 -23.51
N SER A 185 -12.94 -6.52 -23.97
CA SER A 185 -14.18 -5.78 -24.19
C SER A 185 -14.00 -4.63 -25.18
N GLY A 186 -15.03 -4.34 -25.97
CA GLY A 186 -15.10 -3.18 -26.85
C GLY A 186 -16.31 -2.33 -26.47
N VAL A 187 -16.09 -1.24 -25.73
CA VAL A 187 -17.14 -0.28 -25.42
C VAL A 187 -16.90 0.96 -26.29
N TYR A 188 -17.86 1.31 -27.13
CA TYR A 188 -17.80 2.48 -28.02
C TYR A 188 -18.06 3.82 -27.29
N THR A 189 -17.77 3.88 -26.00
CA THR A 189 -17.84 5.11 -25.19
C THR A 189 -16.44 5.44 -24.70
N PRO A 190 -16.07 6.72 -24.53
CA PRO A 190 -14.83 7.08 -23.85
C PRO A 190 -14.72 6.34 -22.52
N GLN A 191 -13.60 5.66 -22.34
CA GLN A 191 -13.24 4.88 -21.16
C GLN A 191 -11.99 5.51 -20.54
N ASP A 192 -11.96 5.58 -19.21
CA ASP A 192 -10.84 6.10 -18.43
C ASP A 192 -10.85 5.45 -17.03
N HIS A 193 -9.75 5.55 -16.30
CA HIS A 193 -9.60 5.11 -14.90
C HIS A 193 -10.11 3.68 -14.66
N GLN A 194 -9.42 2.71 -15.25
CA GLN A 194 -9.74 1.31 -15.06
C GLN A 194 -9.41 0.80 -13.65
N SER A 195 -10.18 -0.18 -13.19
CA SER A 195 -9.95 -0.90 -11.94
C SER A 195 -10.32 -2.37 -12.12
N ILE A 196 -9.44 -3.27 -11.68
CA ILE A 196 -9.61 -4.71 -11.81
C ILE A 196 -9.65 -5.35 -10.43
N ALA A 197 -10.59 -6.27 -10.25
CA ALA A 197 -10.66 -7.14 -9.11
C ALA A 197 -10.81 -8.59 -9.57
N SER A 198 -10.44 -9.53 -8.71
CA SER A 198 -10.56 -10.95 -9.02
C SER A 198 -11.03 -11.74 -7.82
N VAL A 199 -11.75 -12.84 -8.09
CA VAL A 199 -12.30 -13.72 -7.07
C VAL A 199 -12.34 -15.16 -7.59
N PRO A 200 -12.01 -16.18 -6.76
CA PRO A 200 -12.27 -17.55 -7.15
C PRO A 200 -13.78 -17.76 -7.36
N PRO A 201 -14.19 -18.68 -8.25
CA PRO A 201 -15.59 -19.03 -8.38
C PRO A 201 -16.11 -19.54 -7.03
N GLY A 202 -17.24 -18.98 -6.58
CA GLY A 202 -17.89 -19.42 -5.35
C GLY A 202 -18.31 -20.89 -5.42
N PRO A 203 -18.57 -21.55 -4.27
CA PRO A 203 -18.94 -22.97 -4.22
C PRO A 203 -20.20 -23.31 -5.02
N ASP A 204 -21.08 -22.32 -5.24
CA ASP A 204 -22.33 -22.46 -6.00
C ASP A 204 -22.18 -22.05 -7.49
N PHE A 205 -20.98 -21.65 -7.94
CA PHE A 205 -20.74 -21.29 -9.34
C PHE A 205 -20.70 -22.54 -10.21
N SER A 206 -21.82 -22.85 -10.87
CA SER A 206 -21.96 -23.92 -11.85
C SER A 206 -22.01 -23.36 -13.27
N GLY A 207 -20.84 -23.10 -13.85
CA GLY A 207 -20.68 -22.68 -15.24
C GLY A 207 -20.09 -23.80 -16.11
N PRO A 208 -20.37 -23.83 -17.43
CA PRO A 208 -19.76 -24.79 -18.36
C PRO A 208 -18.25 -24.59 -18.54
N LEU A 209 -17.71 -23.46 -18.06
CA LEU A 209 -16.30 -23.11 -18.07
C LEU A 209 -15.85 -22.88 -16.63
N LEU A 210 -15.31 -23.91 -16.00
CA LEU A 210 -14.67 -23.79 -14.69
C LEU A 210 -13.37 -23.03 -14.89
N HIS A 211 -13.40 -21.71 -14.67
CA HIS A 211 -12.20 -20.88 -14.59
C HIS A 211 -11.73 -20.79 -13.14
N GLU A 212 -10.43 -20.88 -12.91
CA GLU A 212 -9.83 -20.82 -11.55
C GLU A 212 -10.12 -19.49 -10.85
N THR A 213 -10.16 -18.39 -11.62
CA THR A 213 -10.50 -17.05 -11.13
C THR A 213 -11.43 -16.34 -12.11
N ILE A 214 -12.35 -15.54 -11.58
CA ILE A 214 -13.18 -14.60 -12.34
C ILE A 214 -12.61 -13.21 -12.14
N TYR A 215 -12.38 -12.49 -13.24
CA TYR A 215 -11.91 -11.11 -13.23
C TYR A 215 -13.09 -10.16 -13.51
N VAL A 216 -13.22 -9.14 -12.67
CA VAL A 216 -14.19 -8.06 -12.82
C VAL A 216 -13.41 -6.82 -13.21
N PHE A 217 -13.81 -6.26 -14.35
CA PHE A 217 -13.24 -5.04 -14.89
C PHE A 217 -14.24 -3.91 -14.78
N CYS A 218 -13.83 -2.82 -14.14
CA CYS A 218 -14.60 -1.61 -13.96
C CYS A 218 -13.89 -0.43 -14.64
N ILE A 219 -14.66 0.44 -15.27
CA ILE A 219 -14.18 1.67 -15.93
C ILE A 219 -15.12 2.82 -15.64
N ASN A 220 -14.56 4.02 -15.66
CA ASN A 220 -15.38 5.21 -15.84
C ASN A 220 -15.76 5.32 -17.32
N THR A 221 -17.06 5.26 -17.60
CA THR A 221 -17.61 5.56 -18.93
C THR A 221 -18.16 6.99 -18.94
N GLY A 222 -17.77 7.79 -19.92
CA GLY A 222 -18.16 9.20 -19.95
C GLY A 222 -19.67 9.43 -20.10
N ALA A 223 -20.22 10.35 -19.30
CA ALA A 223 -21.37 11.18 -19.69
C ALA A 223 -20.82 12.51 -20.22
N GLN A 224 -21.01 12.79 -21.52
CA GLN A 224 -20.63 14.08 -22.11
C GLN A 224 -21.60 15.18 -21.63
N GLY A 225 -21.14 16.07 -20.75
CA GLY A 225 -21.87 17.29 -20.35
C GLY A 225 -21.33 18.52 -21.06
N PRO A 226 -22.13 19.59 -21.28
CA PRO A 226 -21.62 20.82 -21.86
C PRO A 226 -20.55 21.40 -20.93
N ILE A 227 -19.38 21.70 -21.48
CA ILE A 227 -18.45 22.64 -20.85
C ILE A 227 -19.17 23.99 -20.86
N GLY A 228 -19.49 24.51 -19.68
CA GLY A 228 -20.25 25.75 -19.51
C GLY A 228 -19.60 26.94 -20.24
N VAL A 229 -20.37 28.03 -20.36
CA VAL A 229 -19.91 29.26 -21.02
C VAL A 229 -18.70 29.82 -20.27
N PHE A 230 -17.53 29.77 -20.89
CA PHE A 230 -16.37 30.53 -20.42
C PHE A 230 -16.68 32.01 -20.63
N LEU A 231 -16.82 32.75 -19.52
CA LEU A 231 -16.86 34.22 -19.51
C LEU A 231 -15.45 34.78 -19.59
#